data_AF-A0A2V1CZ58-F1
#
_entry.id   AF-A0A2V1CZ58-F1
#
_cell.length_a   1.000
_cell.length_b   1.000
_cell.length_c   1.000
_cell.angle_alpha   90.00
_cell.angle_beta   90.00
_cell.angle_gamma   90.00
#
_symmetry.space_group_name_H-M   'P 1'
#
loop_
_entity.id
_entity.type
_entity.pdbx_description
1 polymer ?
#
loop_
_entity_poly.entity_id
_entity_poly.type
_entity_poly.pdbx_seq_one_letter_code
_entity_poly.pdbx_strand_id
1 'polypeptide(L)'
;MKLYYLYILVTGATAHSWAEKAILFVRDELAGAVGFPRGNVPRQSSLFSDDAMTNLLPPSVREHNVLEESDLICKDTQSTYNYTIGSPPLRAPPAGTIMLMYQENGHVTQLHSTPNKASSGLVSVYGTANSQPSDTLRGVQEHGQLLSRAPFDDGTCYQINNTPESVRSRVANKP
;
A
#
# COMPACT_ATOMS: atom_id res chain seq x y z
N MET A 1 -18.86 41.22 -18.40
CA MET A 1 -19.15 39.78 -18.27
C MET A 1 -17.92 39.10 -17.67
N LYS A 2 -17.93 38.78 -16.37
CA LYS A 2 -16.78 38.13 -15.69
C LYS A 2 -16.94 36.61 -15.84
N LEU A 3 -16.06 35.96 -16.60
CA LEU A 3 -15.93 34.50 -16.57
C LEU A 3 -15.17 34.12 -15.29
N TYR A 4 -15.82 33.34 -14.43
CA TYR A 4 -15.15 32.65 -13.33
C TYR A 4 -14.81 31.24 -13.80
N TYR A 5 -13.51 30.95 -13.94
CA TYR A 5 -13.03 29.59 -14.15
C TYR A 5 -13.07 28.84 -12.83
N LEU A 6 -13.94 27.84 -12.72
CA LEU A 6 -13.91 26.86 -11.64
C LEU A 6 -12.79 25.87 -11.93
N TYR A 7 -11.61 26.10 -11.35
CA TYR A 7 -10.55 25.08 -11.31
C TYR A 7 -10.91 24.05 -10.23
N ILE A 8 -11.44 22.90 -10.66
CA ILE A 8 -11.46 21.71 -9.80
C ILE A 8 -10.09 21.06 -9.93
N LEU A 9 -9.21 21.31 -8.96
CA LEU A 9 -8.02 20.50 -8.75
C LEU A 9 -8.46 19.15 -8.19
N VAL A 10 -8.61 18.15 -9.06
CA VAL A 10 -8.75 16.76 -8.64
C VAL A 10 -7.35 16.16 -8.56
N THR A 11 -6.65 16.38 -7.45
CA THR A 11 -5.46 15.59 -7.12
C THR A 11 -5.95 14.25 -6.56
N GLY A 12 -6.22 13.29 -7.44
CA GLY A 12 -6.40 11.90 -7.03
C GLY A 12 -5.11 11.14 -7.31
N ALA A 13 -4.66 10.31 -6.38
CA ALA A 13 -3.91 9.13 -6.77
C ALA A 13 -4.96 8.05 -7.10
N THR A 14 -4.76 7.30 -8.18
CA THR A 14 -5.65 6.15 -8.48
C THR A 14 -5.30 4.95 -7.59
N ALA A 15 -4.05 4.87 -7.16
CA ALA A 15 -3.57 3.92 -6.19
C ALA A 15 -2.38 4.52 -5.42
N HIS A 16 -2.23 4.09 -4.18
CA HIS A 16 -0.99 4.22 -3.45
C HIS A 16 -0.62 2.85 -2.88
N SER A 17 0.66 2.60 -2.71
CA SER A 17 1.11 1.34 -2.14
C SER A 17 2.22 1.57 -1.12
N TRP A 18 2.04 0.96 0.04
CA TRP A 18 3.03 0.81 1.07
C TRP A 18 2.61 -0.33 2.00
N ALA A 19 3.17 -1.52 1.76
CA ALA A 19 3.11 -2.61 2.72
C ALA A 19 4.19 -2.37 3.79
N GLU A 20 3.83 -2.46 5.06
CA GLU A 20 4.77 -2.25 6.17
C GLU A 20 5.75 -3.40 6.28
N LYS A 21 5.19 -4.60 6.22
CA LYS A 21 5.92 -5.84 6.41
C LYS A 21 5.13 -7.00 5.85
N ALA A 22 5.83 -8.08 5.60
CA ALA A 22 5.28 -9.35 5.21
C ALA A 22 5.81 -10.44 6.14
N ILE A 23 5.01 -11.45 6.44
CA ILE A 23 5.41 -12.58 7.27
C ILE A 23 4.72 -13.85 6.79
N LEU A 24 5.38 -15.00 7.00
CA LEU A 24 4.77 -16.29 6.69
C LEU A 24 3.60 -16.56 7.64
N PHE A 25 2.53 -17.11 7.10
CA PHE A 25 1.37 -17.54 7.86
C PHE A 25 1.20 -19.05 7.69
N VAL A 26 1.28 -19.80 8.80
CA VAL A 26 1.24 -21.26 8.81
C VAL A 26 0.31 -21.72 9.91
N ARG A 27 -0.71 -22.52 9.55
CA ARG A 27 -1.66 -23.13 10.50
C ARG A 27 -2.23 -22.10 11.50
N ASP A 28 -2.74 -21.00 10.95
CA ASP A 28 -3.39 -19.93 11.71
C ASP A 28 -2.46 -19.09 12.60
N GLU A 29 -1.14 -19.20 12.41
CA GLU A 29 -0.14 -18.45 13.18
C GLU A 29 0.90 -17.76 12.28
N LEU A 30 1.44 -16.63 12.78
CA LEU A 30 2.57 -15.95 12.15
C LEU A 30 3.86 -16.73 12.44
N ALA A 31 4.63 -17.03 11.39
CA ALA A 31 5.81 -17.87 11.47
C ALA A 31 7.03 -17.21 10.81
N GLY A 32 8.22 -17.52 11.34
CA GLY A 32 9.49 -17.12 10.74
C GLY A 32 9.85 -15.64 10.91
N ALA A 33 10.82 -15.19 10.12
CA ALA A 33 11.31 -13.82 10.15
C ALA A 33 10.40 -12.88 9.36
N VAL A 34 10.16 -11.69 9.91
CA VAL A 34 9.46 -10.60 9.23
C VAL A 34 10.31 -10.11 8.06
N GLY A 35 9.68 -9.96 6.89
CA GLY A 35 10.23 -9.30 5.73
C GLY A 35 9.74 -7.87 5.59
N PHE A 36 10.57 -7.01 5.01
CA PHE A 36 10.29 -5.60 4.82
C PHE A 36 10.48 -5.18 3.36
N PRO A 37 9.83 -4.08 2.92
CA PRO A 37 10.10 -3.50 1.61
C PRO A 37 11.56 -3.03 1.49
N ARG A 38 12.03 -2.89 0.24
CA ARG A 38 13.33 -2.28 -0.05
C ARG A 38 13.37 -0.85 0.48
N GLY A 39 14.54 -0.38 0.92
CA GLY A 39 14.69 0.96 1.46
C GLY A 39 13.80 1.28 2.66
N ASN A 40 13.33 0.27 3.40
CA ASN A 40 12.42 0.46 4.53
C ASN A 40 12.94 1.52 5.51
N VAL A 41 12.10 2.50 5.83
CA VAL A 41 12.33 3.45 6.91
C VAL A 41 11.47 3.00 8.09
N PRO A 42 12.05 2.44 9.16
CA PRO A 42 11.27 1.93 10.28
C PRO A 42 10.51 3.05 10.98
N ARG A 43 9.28 2.79 11.45
CA ARG A 43 8.45 3.77 12.16
C ARG A 43 9.11 4.43 13.38
N GLN A 44 10.03 3.73 14.04
CA GLN A 44 10.79 4.25 15.19
C GLN A 44 11.98 5.13 14.79
N SER A 45 12.32 5.20 13.50
CA SER A 45 13.37 6.06 12.99
C SER A 45 12.92 7.52 12.98
N SER A 46 13.81 8.44 13.32
CA SER A 46 13.56 9.88 13.17
C SER A 46 13.42 10.32 11.70
N LEU A 47 13.80 9.47 10.75
CA LEU A 47 13.66 9.71 9.32
C LEU A 47 12.29 9.30 8.78
N PHE A 48 11.44 8.72 9.62
CA PHE A 48 10.16 8.19 9.20
C PHE A 48 9.12 9.30 8.93
N SER A 49 8.47 9.18 7.78
CA SER A 49 7.20 9.81 7.46
C SER A 49 6.42 8.86 6.53
N ASP A 50 5.10 9.00 6.46
CA ASP A 50 4.29 8.20 5.53
C ASP A 50 4.75 8.40 4.07
N ASP A 51 5.14 9.63 3.71
CA ASP A 51 5.70 9.97 2.39
C ASP A 51 7.03 9.26 2.08
N ALA A 52 7.82 8.91 3.10
CA ALA A 52 9.09 8.21 2.91
C ALA A 52 8.89 6.81 2.29
N MET A 53 7.75 6.19 2.55
CA MET A 53 7.43 4.83 2.13
C MET A 53 6.32 4.75 1.07
N THR A 54 5.52 5.80 0.91
CA THR A 54 4.39 5.83 -0.02
C THR A 54 4.84 6.02 -1.47
N ASN A 55 4.39 5.12 -2.36
CA ASN A 55 4.44 5.34 -3.81
C ASN A 55 3.05 5.72 -4.34
N LEU A 56 2.89 6.94 -4.86
CA LEU A 56 1.63 7.42 -5.45
C LEU A 56 1.63 7.16 -6.96
N LEU A 57 0.55 6.54 -7.45
CA LEU A 57 0.33 6.29 -8.87
C LEU A 57 -1.06 6.84 -9.27
N PRO A 58 -1.15 7.79 -10.21
CA PRO A 58 -0.04 8.53 -10.81
C PRO A 58 0.73 9.39 -9.77
N PRO A 59 2.00 9.77 -10.04
CA PRO A 59 2.76 10.65 -9.16
C PRO A 59 2.06 11.99 -8.92
N SER A 60 2.11 12.50 -7.69
CA SER A 60 1.41 13.74 -7.27
C SER A 60 1.84 15.01 -8.00
N VAL A 61 3.02 15.01 -8.62
CA VAL A 61 3.55 16.13 -9.41
C VAL A 61 2.94 16.22 -10.81
N ARG A 62 2.17 15.20 -11.24
CA ARG A 62 1.56 15.16 -12.56
C ARG A 62 0.30 16.02 -12.59
N GLU A 63 0.16 16.84 -13.64
CA GLU A 63 -0.99 17.74 -13.81
C GLU A 63 -2.33 17.01 -14.03
N HIS A 64 -2.28 15.76 -14.48
CA HIS A 64 -3.45 14.94 -14.77
C HIS A 64 -3.44 13.63 -13.98
N ASN A 65 -4.63 13.19 -13.55
CA ASN A 65 -4.81 11.97 -12.77
C ASN A 65 -5.08 10.76 -13.67
N VAL A 66 -4.11 10.40 -14.52
CA VAL A 66 -4.17 9.20 -15.37
C VAL A 66 -2.88 8.40 -15.19
N LEU A 67 -3.02 7.07 -15.12
CA LEU A 67 -1.88 6.16 -15.17
C LEU A 67 -1.28 6.16 -16.57
N GLU A 68 0.03 6.31 -16.64
CA GLU A 68 0.80 6.25 -17.88
C GLU A 68 1.57 4.93 -17.98
N GLU A 69 1.93 4.52 -19.20
CA GLU A 69 2.75 3.32 -19.45
C GLU A 69 4.09 3.35 -18.72
N SER A 70 4.62 4.55 -18.50
CA SER A 70 5.90 4.85 -17.85
C SER A 70 5.83 4.84 -16.32
N ASP A 71 4.65 4.67 -15.72
CA ASP A 71 4.49 4.71 -14.27
C ASP A 71 5.16 3.51 -13.61
N LEU A 72 6.31 3.76 -12.98
CA LEU A 72 7.09 2.75 -12.27
C LEU A 72 6.31 2.20 -11.08
N ILE A 73 6.29 0.87 -10.94
CA ILE A 73 5.58 0.23 -9.83
C ILE A 73 6.30 0.45 -8.49
N CYS A 74 7.62 0.56 -8.53
CA CYS A 74 8.45 0.82 -7.36
C CYS A 74 8.66 2.33 -7.17
N LYS A 75 8.67 2.76 -5.90
CA LYS A 75 9.18 4.08 -5.53
C LYS A 75 10.65 4.22 -5.97
N ASP A 76 11.06 5.44 -6.31
CA ASP A 76 12.44 5.78 -6.68
C ASP A 76 13.47 5.26 -5.66
N THR A 77 13.23 5.46 -4.37
CA THR A 77 14.08 4.98 -3.26
C THR A 77 14.07 3.46 -3.07
N GLN A 78 13.19 2.74 -3.76
CA GLN A 78 12.97 1.29 -3.65
C GLN A 78 13.25 0.55 -4.97
N SER A 79 13.74 1.26 -6.00
CA SER A 79 14.06 0.72 -7.32
C SER A 79 15.34 -0.13 -7.33
N THR A 80 16.21 0.05 -6.33
CA THR A 80 17.45 -0.72 -6.15
C THR A 80 17.27 -1.79 -5.08
N TYR A 81 18.12 -2.82 -5.06
CA TYR A 81 18.13 -3.89 -4.05
C TYR A 81 18.69 -3.44 -2.68
N ASN A 82 18.32 -2.22 -2.24
CA ASN A 82 18.85 -1.53 -1.07
C ASN A 82 18.08 -1.86 0.22
N TYR A 83 18.23 -3.07 0.76
CA TYR A 83 17.60 -3.40 2.04
C TYR A 83 18.26 -2.66 3.20
N THR A 84 17.45 -2.00 4.02
CA THR A 84 17.88 -1.34 5.25
C THR A 84 18.40 -2.37 6.25
N ILE A 85 19.49 -2.06 6.95
CA ILE A 85 20.05 -2.93 7.99
C ILE A 85 18.97 -3.21 9.05
N GLY A 86 18.75 -4.49 9.36
CA GLY A 86 17.70 -4.94 10.29
C GLY A 86 16.29 -5.05 9.67
N SER A 87 16.13 -4.72 8.40
CA SER A 87 14.88 -4.88 7.62
C SER A 87 15.10 -5.80 6.42
N PRO A 88 15.32 -7.11 6.63
CA PRO A 88 15.62 -8.04 5.54
C PRO A 88 14.39 -8.27 4.64
N PRO A 89 14.59 -8.78 3.39
CA PRO A 89 13.49 -9.29 2.59
C PRO A 89 12.82 -10.48 3.26
N LEU A 90 11.54 -10.69 2.93
CA LEU A 90 10.84 -11.92 3.29
C LEU A 90 11.52 -13.13 2.64
N ARG A 91 11.61 -14.22 3.39
CA ARG A 91 11.94 -15.55 2.86
C ARG A 91 10.77 -16.49 3.13
N ALA A 92 10.19 -17.04 2.08
CA ALA A 92 9.08 -17.97 2.16
C ALA A 92 9.35 -19.20 1.27
N PRO A 93 8.89 -20.40 1.66
CA PRO A 93 8.93 -21.57 0.80
C PRO A 93 7.94 -21.41 -0.37
N PRO A 94 8.15 -22.14 -1.49
CA PRO A 94 7.14 -22.24 -2.53
C PRO A 94 5.77 -22.64 -1.97
N ALA A 95 4.70 -22.04 -2.49
CA ALA A 95 3.32 -22.22 -2.04
C ALA A 95 3.04 -21.87 -0.56
N GLY A 96 3.96 -21.18 0.13
CA GLY A 96 3.73 -20.64 1.46
C GLY A 96 2.70 -19.50 1.44
N THR A 97 1.82 -19.46 2.44
CA THR A 97 0.89 -18.34 2.63
C THR A 97 1.62 -17.17 3.30
N ILE A 98 1.46 -15.98 2.75
CA ILE A 98 2.11 -14.75 3.24
C ILE A 98 1.02 -13.79 3.69
N MET A 99 1.19 -13.21 4.88
CA MET A 99 0.38 -12.10 5.35
C MET A 99 1.12 -10.79 5.08
N LEU A 100 0.46 -9.87 4.36
CA LEU A 100 0.91 -8.49 4.21
C LEU A 100 0.24 -7.65 5.28
N MET A 101 1.04 -6.84 5.98
CA MET A 101 0.55 -5.99 7.06
C MET A 101 0.65 -4.52 6.66
N TYR A 102 -0.39 -3.78 6.96
CA TYR A 102 -0.51 -2.34 6.76
C TYR A 102 -0.78 -1.68 8.11
N GLN A 103 -0.30 -0.46 8.34
CA GLN A 103 -0.51 0.26 9.61
C GLN A 103 -1.30 1.57 9.44
N GLU A 104 -1.74 1.88 8.22
CA GLU A 104 -2.54 3.07 7.90
C GLU A 104 -4.03 2.88 8.25
N ASN A 105 -4.35 2.56 9.51
CA ASN A 105 -5.73 2.22 9.92
C ASN A 105 -6.76 3.36 9.76
N GLY A 106 -6.31 4.58 9.48
CA GLY A 106 -7.16 5.67 9.01
C GLY A 106 -7.87 5.32 7.69
N HIS A 107 -7.24 4.52 6.82
CA HIS A 107 -7.83 4.08 5.56
C HIS A 107 -9.04 3.16 5.72
N VAL A 108 -9.18 2.54 6.89
CA VAL A 108 -10.30 1.64 7.25
C VAL A 108 -11.41 2.41 7.95
N THR A 109 -11.06 3.31 8.85
CA THR A 109 -12.05 3.95 9.74
C THR A 109 -12.43 5.37 9.34
N GLN A 110 -11.63 6.07 8.54
CA GLN A 110 -11.90 7.45 8.11
C GLN A 110 -12.21 7.48 6.61
N LEU A 111 -13.13 6.64 6.15
CA LEU A 111 -13.43 6.50 4.71
C LEU A 111 -13.84 7.82 4.05
N HIS A 112 -14.49 8.70 4.80
CA HIS A 112 -15.02 9.97 4.32
C HIS A 112 -14.06 11.17 4.50
N SER A 113 -12.84 10.97 5.00
CA SER A 113 -11.86 12.06 5.12
C SER A 113 -11.32 12.53 3.76
N THR A 114 -11.43 11.68 2.74
CA THR A 114 -10.98 11.97 1.37
C THR A 114 -12.19 12.04 0.44
N PRO A 115 -12.42 13.17 -0.26
CA PRO A 115 -13.48 13.26 -1.25
C PRO A 115 -13.39 12.14 -2.27
N ASN A 116 -14.52 11.53 -2.64
CA ASN A 116 -14.65 10.45 -3.62
C ASN A 116 -14.03 9.09 -3.21
N LYS A 117 -13.61 8.90 -1.96
CA LYS A 117 -13.20 7.59 -1.45
C LYS A 117 -14.43 6.79 -0.98
N ALA A 118 -14.87 5.82 -1.79
CA ALA A 118 -16.07 5.02 -1.50
C ALA A 118 -15.83 3.84 -0.53
N SER A 119 -14.58 3.38 -0.40
CA SER A 119 -14.21 2.24 0.46
C SER A 119 -12.74 2.33 0.87
N SER A 120 -12.27 1.39 1.70
CA SER A 120 -10.85 1.24 2.04
C SER A 120 -9.98 0.86 0.84
N GLY A 121 -10.57 0.30 -0.22
CA GLY A 121 -9.90 -0.09 -1.45
C GLY A 121 -9.57 -1.58 -1.52
N LEU A 122 -8.90 -1.97 -2.60
CA LEU A 122 -8.43 -3.33 -2.85
C LEU A 122 -6.90 -3.35 -2.94
N VAL A 123 -6.28 -4.34 -2.35
CA VAL A 123 -4.87 -4.68 -2.54
C VAL A 123 -4.79 -5.74 -3.64
N SER A 124 -3.98 -5.47 -4.66
CA SER A 124 -3.64 -6.46 -5.70
C SER A 124 -2.14 -6.73 -5.62
N VAL A 125 -1.77 -8.00 -5.46
CA VAL A 125 -0.37 -8.42 -5.33
C VAL A 125 0.06 -9.09 -6.62
N TYR A 126 1.06 -8.51 -7.28
CA TYR A 126 1.68 -9.07 -8.47
C TYR A 126 3.08 -9.60 -8.15
N GLY A 127 3.44 -10.72 -8.76
CA GLY A 127 4.77 -11.32 -8.66
C GLY A 127 5.44 -11.40 -10.03
N THR A 128 6.76 -11.23 -10.05
CA THR A 128 7.62 -11.51 -11.21
C THR A 128 8.88 -12.21 -10.71
N ALA A 129 9.38 -13.19 -11.47
CA ALA A 129 10.66 -13.84 -11.19
C ALA A 129 11.86 -12.97 -11.58
N ASN A 130 11.65 -11.96 -12.43
CA ASN A 130 12.68 -11.14 -13.03
C ASN A 130 12.38 -9.66 -12.77
N SER A 131 12.40 -9.22 -11.50
CA SER A 131 12.15 -7.81 -11.18
C SER A 131 13.25 -6.91 -11.72
N GLN A 132 12.88 -5.80 -12.36
CA GLN A 132 13.79 -4.77 -12.85
C GLN A 132 13.53 -3.42 -12.20
N PRO A 133 14.56 -2.57 -12.02
CA PRO A 133 14.38 -1.19 -11.54
C PRO A 133 13.43 -0.35 -12.42
N SER A 134 13.32 -0.70 -13.69
CA SER A 134 12.47 -0.03 -14.70
C SER A 134 11.07 -0.64 -14.83
N ASP A 135 10.68 -1.59 -13.97
CA ASP A 135 9.36 -2.22 -14.03
C ASP A 135 8.26 -1.19 -13.82
N THR A 136 7.34 -1.11 -14.80
CA THR A 136 6.14 -0.27 -14.72
C THR A 136 4.96 -1.07 -14.18
N LEU A 137 3.94 -0.39 -13.65
CA LEU A 137 2.73 -1.06 -13.17
C LEU A 137 2.09 -1.87 -14.30
N ARG A 138 1.94 -1.29 -15.50
CA ARG A 138 1.37 -2.03 -16.64
C ARG A 138 2.29 -3.16 -17.09
N GLY A 139 3.60 -2.93 -17.17
CA GLY A 139 4.57 -3.97 -17.53
C GLY A 139 4.42 -5.20 -16.65
N VAL A 140 4.44 -5.01 -15.32
CA VAL A 140 4.29 -6.12 -14.36
C VAL A 140 2.91 -6.79 -14.47
N GLN A 141 1.86 -6.05 -14.83
CA GLN A 141 0.55 -6.65 -15.10
C GLN A 141 0.54 -7.52 -16.36
N GLU A 142 1.36 -7.19 -17.36
CA GLU A 142 1.45 -7.92 -18.63
C GLU A 142 2.38 -9.14 -18.55
N HIS A 143 3.56 -9.00 -17.94
CA HIS A 143 4.58 -10.07 -17.89
C HIS A 143 4.71 -10.75 -16.53
N GLY A 144 4.07 -10.22 -15.49
CA GLY A 144 4.02 -10.84 -14.16
C GLY A 144 2.80 -11.72 -13.98
N GLN A 145 2.51 -12.07 -12.73
CA GLN A 145 1.34 -12.84 -12.35
C GLN A 145 0.62 -12.16 -11.20
N LEU A 146 -0.70 -12.00 -11.31
CA LEU A 146 -1.55 -11.66 -10.18
C LEU A 146 -1.58 -12.85 -9.21
N LEU A 147 -0.99 -12.66 -8.03
CA LEU A 147 -0.92 -13.68 -6.97
C LEU A 147 -2.14 -13.65 -6.05
N SER A 148 -2.65 -12.45 -5.75
CA SER A 148 -3.80 -12.27 -4.88
C SER A 148 -4.49 -10.93 -5.11
N ARG A 149 -5.78 -10.87 -4.82
CA ARG A 149 -6.56 -9.65 -4.74
C ARG A 149 -7.51 -9.74 -3.56
N ALA A 150 -7.41 -8.79 -2.63
CA ALA A 150 -8.19 -8.79 -1.39
C ALA A 150 -8.58 -7.36 -0.98
N PRO A 151 -9.62 -7.18 -0.15
CA PRO A 151 -9.89 -5.91 0.52
C PRO A 151 -8.68 -5.43 1.32
N PHE A 152 -8.44 -4.12 1.33
CA PHE A 152 -7.46 -3.52 2.24
C PHE A 152 -7.87 -3.68 3.71
N ASP A 153 -9.18 -3.59 3.97
CA ASP A 153 -9.78 -3.84 5.28
C ASP A 153 -10.17 -5.31 5.41
N ASP A 154 -9.44 -6.05 6.23
CA ASP A 154 -9.75 -7.45 6.57
C ASP A 154 -10.69 -7.58 7.78
N GLY A 155 -11.13 -6.46 8.37
CA GLY A 155 -12.03 -6.40 9.51
C GLY A 155 -11.36 -6.56 10.88
N THR A 156 -10.06 -6.85 10.92
CA THR A 156 -9.33 -7.15 12.16
C THR A 156 -8.79 -5.90 12.83
N CYS A 157 -8.21 -4.98 12.04
CA CYS A 157 -7.53 -3.80 12.56
C CYS A 157 -8.35 -2.52 12.33
N TYR A 158 -8.42 -1.66 13.35
CA TYR A 158 -9.13 -0.38 13.25
C TYR A 158 -8.44 0.71 14.07
N GLN A 159 -8.55 1.96 13.62
CA GLN A 159 -8.13 3.13 14.39
C GLN A 159 -9.31 3.60 15.26
N ILE A 160 -9.05 3.81 16.55
CA ILE A 160 -10.05 4.36 17.47
C ILE A 160 -10.28 5.84 17.12
N ASN A 161 -11.51 6.18 16.75
CA ASN A 161 -11.98 7.54 16.53
C ASN A 161 -13.53 7.59 16.64
N ASN A 162 -14.15 8.67 16.20
CA ASN A 162 -15.59 8.89 16.33
C ASN A 162 -16.40 8.58 15.06
N THR A 163 -15.78 8.00 14.04
CA THR A 163 -16.50 7.62 12.82
C THR A 163 -17.39 6.39 13.05
N PRO A 164 -18.47 6.23 12.27
CA PRO A 164 -19.33 5.04 12.35
C PRO A 164 -18.56 3.72 12.17
N GLU A 165 -17.56 3.69 11.30
CA GLU A 165 -16.72 2.52 11.00
C GLU A 165 -15.90 2.12 12.23
N SER A 166 -15.30 3.09 12.92
CA SER A 166 -14.55 2.84 14.16
C SER A 166 -15.45 2.37 15.30
N VAL A 167 -16.65 2.96 15.45
CA VAL A 167 -17.65 2.51 16.43
C VAL A 167 -18.07 1.07 16.15
N ARG A 168 -18.40 0.73 14.89
CA ARG A 168 -18.81 -0.63 14.51
C ARG A 168 -17.70 -1.65 14.78
N SER A 169 -16.46 -1.32 14.40
CA SER A 169 -15.31 -2.21 14.58
C SER A 169 -15.03 -2.49 16.06
N ARG A 170 -15.21 -1.50 16.94
CA ARG A 170 -15.12 -1.69 18.41
C ARG A 170 -16.15 -2.66 18.95
N VAL A 171 -17.38 -2.62 18.43
CA VAL A 171 -18.46 -3.53 18.86
C VAL A 171 -18.19 -4.94 18.36
N ALA A 172 -17.76 -5.08 17.10
CA ALA A 172 -17.50 -6.38 16.48
C ALA A 172 -16.27 -7.10 17.07
N ASN A 173 -15.24 -6.36 17.47
CA ASN A 173 -13.99 -6.89 18.02
C ASN A 173 -13.92 -6.79 19.55
N LYS A 174 -15.06 -6.69 20.23
CA LYS A 174 -15.10 -6.75 21.69
C LYS A 174 -14.75 -8.19 22.12
N PRO A 175 -13.83 -8.40 23.08
CA PRO A 175 -13.49 -9.74 23.56
C PRO A 175 -14.68 -10.44 24.22
#